data_AF-A0A537LZU4-F1
#
_entry.id   AF-A0A537LZU4-F1
#
_cell.length_a   1.000
_cell.length_b   1.000
_cell.length_c   1.000
_cell.angle_alpha   90.00
_cell.angle_beta   90.00
_cell.angle_gamma   90.00
#
_symmetry.space_group_name_H-M   'P 1'
#
loop_
_entity.id
_entity.type
_entity.pdbx_description
1 polymer ?
#
loop_
_entity_poly.entity_id
_entity_poly.type
_entity_poly.pdbx_seq_one_letter_code
_entity_poly.pdbx_strand_id
1 'polypeptide(L)'
;MTQVPPEPLIPGNSLITATPEAGRALAIMMARHSVHAMQKELEVLVSGRAQYAHDPYGLIAASHVVAAEFATIAAANDYWRGSAPLAVEVAHGPADPISRG
;
A
#
# COMPACT_ATOMS: atom_id res chain seq x y z
N MET A 1 -14.59 -23.69 10.76
CA MET A 1 -14.24 -22.60 9.82
C MET A 1 -13.48 -21.56 10.62
N THR A 2 -12.36 -21.10 10.10
CA THR A 2 -11.40 -20.29 10.85
C THR A 2 -11.69 -18.82 10.62
N GLN A 3 -12.02 -18.09 11.69
CA GLN A 3 -12.23 -16.64 11.60
C GLN A 3 -10.91 -15.89 11.65
N VAL A 4 -10.80 -14.83 10.85
CA VAL A 4 -9.75 -13.82 11.04
C VAL A 4 -10.02 -13.03 12.33
N PRO A 5 -8.98 -12.62 13.08
CA PRO A 5 -9.16 -11.78 14.24
C PRO A 5 -9.77 -10.42 13.85
N PRO A 6 -10.54 -9.77 14.73
CA PRO A 6 -11.05 -8.43 14.48
C PRO A 6 -9.90 -7.43 14.39
N GLU A 7 -9.87 -6.65 13.30
CA GLU A 7 -8.87 -5.61 13.04
C GLU A 7 -9.53 -4.23 13.09
N PRO A 8 -8.83 -3.17 13.56
CA PRO A 8 -9.36 -1.83 13.55
C PRO A 8 -9.47 -1.30 12.11
N LEU A 9 -10.63 -0.80 11.70
CA LEU A 9 -10.84 -0.27 10.35
C LEU A 9 -9.92 0.91 10.04
N ILE A 10 -9.62 1.74 11.05
CA ILE A 10 -8.65 2.83 11.00
C ILE A 10 -7.52 2.53 12.00
N PRO A 11 -6.37 1.99 11.53
CA PRO A 11 -5.23 1.71 12.39
C PRO A 11 -4.77 2.96 13.14
N GLY A 12 -4.64 2.87 14.48
CA GLY A 12 -4.23 4.00 15.31
C GLY A 12 -5.22 5.18 15.34
N ASN A 13 -6.43 5.02 14.79
CA ASN A 13 -7.45 6.06 14.69
C ASN A 13 -6.94 7.39 14.08
N SER A 14 -6.02 7.29 13.12
CA SER A 14 -5.37 8.43 12.46
C SER A 14 -5.08 8.14 11.00
N LEU A 15 -5.20 9.17 10.16
CA LEU A 15 -4.75 9.13 8.76
C LEU A 15 -3.39 9.83 8.58
N ILE A 16 -2.81 10.39 9.65
CA ILE A 16 -1.56 11.15 9.58
C ILE A 16 -0.38 10.19 9.52
N THR A 17 0.47 10.34 8.50
CA THR A 17 1.67 9.53 8.28
C THR A 17 2.87 10.43 7.96
N ALA A 18 4.06 10.02 8.40
CA ALA A 18 5.27 10.83 8.26
C ALA A 18 5.73 11.00 6.80
N THR A 19 5.47 10.02 5.94
CA THR A 19 5.94 10.00 4.55
C THR A 19 4.85 9.48 3.60
N PRO A 20 4.97 9.77 2.28
CA PRO A 20 4.09 9.18 1.27
C PRO A 20 4.12 7.65 1.26
N GLU A 21 5.29 7.04 1.48
CA GLU A 21 5.43 5.57 1.56
C GLU A 21 4.65 4.99 2.74
N ALA A 22 4.77 5.60 3.92
CA ALA A 22 3.97 5.22 5.08
C ALA A 22 2.45 5.42 4.83
N GLY A 23 2.08 6.49 4.13
CA GLY A 23 0.71 6.73 3.69
C GLY A 23 0.20 5.65 2.74
N ARG A 24 1.04 5.17 1.82
CA ARG A 24 0.70 4.09 0.90
C ARG A 24 0.55 2.75 1.63
N ALA A 25 1.42 2.47 2.59
CA ALA A 25 1.30 1.29 3.45
C ALA A 25 0.00 1.31 4.27
N LEU A 26 -0.38 2.47 4.82
CA LEU A 26 -1.65 2.65 5.53
C LEU A 26 -2.86 2.41 4.61
N ALA A 27 -2.84 2.94 3.38
CA ALA A 27 -3.89 2.72 2.38
C ALA A 27 -4.11 1.23 2.09
N ILE A 28 -3.03 0.46 1.92
CA ILE A 28 -3.09 -0.99 1.69
C ILE A 28 -3.67 -1.70 2.92
N MET A 29 -3.27 -1.29 4.13
CA MET A 29 -3.77 -1.87 5.37
C MET A 29 -5.28 -1.64 5.52
N MET A 30 -5.75 -0.41 5.32
CA MET A 30 -7.18 -0.06 5.39
C MET A 30 -8.01 -0.85 4.36
N ALA A 31 -7.54 -0.93 3.10
CA ALA A 31 -8.22 -1.72 2.07
C ALA A 31 -8.37 -3.20 2.48
N ARG A 32 -7.33 -3.80 3.09
CA ARG A 32 -7.39 -5.18 3.59
C ARG A 32 -8.33 -5.34 4.78
N HIS A 33 -8.30 -4.41 5.73
CA HIS A 33 -9.17 -4.45 6.90
C HIS A 33 -10.65 -4.35 6.52
N SER A 34 -10.99 -3.54 5.51
CA SER A 34 -12.34 -3.47 4.95
C SER A 34 -12.79 -4.83 4.39
N VAL A 35 -11.92 -5.54 3.67
CA VAL A 35 -12.21 -6.89 3.16
C VAL A 35 -12.42 -7.88 4.32
N HIS A 36 -11.54 -7.88 5.33
CA HIS A 36 -11.66 -8.74 6.51
C HIS A 36 -12.93 -8.45 7.33
N ALA A 37 -13.37 -7.19 7.37
CA ALA A 37 -14.59 -6.81 8.08
C ALA A 37 -15.86 -7.32 7.38
N MET A 38 -15.86 -7.36 6.04
CA MET A 38 -16.97 -7.90 5.24
C MET A 38 -16.98 -9.43 5.19
N GLN A 39 -15.80 -10.06 5.09
CA GLN A 39 -15.63 -11.50 5.03
C GLN A 39 -14.63 -11.96 6.09
N LYS A 40 -15.12 -12.70 7.08
CA LYS A 40 -14.33 -13.12 8.23
C LYS A 40 -13.76 -14.54 8.12
N GLU A 41 -14.29 -15.37 7.23
CA GLU A 41 -13.80 -16.73 7.03
C GLU A 41 -12.47 -16.73 6.29
N LEU A 42 -11.41 -17.18 6.96
CA LEU A 42 -10.05 -17.24 6.43
C LEU A 42 -9.99 -18.11 5.16
N GLU A 43 -10.70 -19.23 5.15
CA GLU A 43 -10.70 -20.14 3.99
C GLU A 43 -11.29 -19.47 2.73
N VAL A 44 -12.31 -18.63 2.91
CA VAL A 44 -12.91 -17.85 1.80
C VAL A 44 -11.95 -16.78 1.31
N LEU A 45 -11.28 -16.06 2.23
CA LEU A 45 -10.30 -15.03 1.88
C LEU A 45 -9.11 -15.61 1.11
N VAL A 46 -8.59 -16.76 1.54
CA VAL A 46 -7.48 -17.46 0.86
C VAL A 46 -7.90 -17.89 -0.55
N SER A 47 -9.09 -18.47 -0.69
CA SER A 47 -9.63 -18.85 -2.00
C SER A 47 -9.79 -17.65 -2.93
N GLY A 48 -10.35 -16.54 -2.44
CA GLY A 48 -10.50 -15.31 -3.22
C GLY A 48 -9.16 -14.73 -3.67
N ARG A 49 -8.13 -14.75 -2.80
CA ARG A 49 -6.78 -14.29 -3.15
C ARG A 49 -6.17 -15.08 -4.29
N ALA A 50 -6.30 -16.40 -4.27
CA ALA A 50 -5.78 -17.24 -5.35
C ALA A 50 -6.43 -16.91 -6.72
N GLN A 51 -7.68 -16.46 -6.71
CA GLN A 51 -8.39 -16.07 -7.93
C GLN A 51 -7.90 -14.72 -8.46
N TYR A 52 -7.98 -13.65 -7.66
CA TYR A 52 -7.66 -12.31 -8.16
C TYR A 52 -6.15 -12.10 -8.38
N ALA A 53 -5.27 -12.87 -7.73
CA ALA A 53 -3.82 -12.72 -7.89
C ALA A 53 -3.31 -13.08 -9.30
N HIS A 54 -4.07 -13.89 -10.03
CA HIS A 54 -3.75 -14.29 -11.41
C HIS A 54 -4.69 -13.62 -12.45
N ASP A 55 -5.62 -12.79 -12.00
CA ASP A 55 -6.54 -12.04 -12.85
C ASP A 55 -6.09 -10.57 -12.96
N PRO A 56 -5.68 -10.10 -14.15
CA PRO A 56 -5.31 -8.70 -14.35
C PRO A 56 -6.41 -7.71 -13.93
N TYR A 57 -7.69 -8.04 -14.14
CA TYR A 57 -8.79 -7.17 -13.74
C TYR A 57 -8.92 -7.09 -12.22
N GLY A 58 -8.79 -8.23 -11.52
CA GLY A 58 -8.70 -8.28 -10.07
C GLY A 58 -7.55 -7.45 -9.50
N LEU A 59 -6.36 -7.52 -10.10
CA LEU A 59 -5.20 -6.71 -9.70
C LEU A 59 -5.41 -5.21 -9.94
N ILE A 60 -6.04 -4.83 -11.06
CA ILE A 60 -6.40 -3.44 -11.35
C ILE A 60 -7.44 -2.93 -10.34
N ALA A 61 -8.46 -3.73 -10.05
CA ALA A 61 -9.51 -3.38 -9.10
C ALA A 61 -8.95 -3.18 -7.68
N ALA A 62 -8.11 -4.10 -7.21
CA ALA A 62 -7.42 -3.95 -5.92
C ALA A 62 -6.54 -2.70 -5.89
N SER A 63 -5.82 -2.42 -6.98
CA SER A 63 -4.99 -1.22 -7.10
C SER A 63 -5.82 0.07 -7.07
N HIS A 64 -7.01 0.07 -7.66
CA HIS A 64 -7.93 1.21 -7.67
C HIS A 64 -8.44 1.53 -6.26
N VAL A 65 -8.82 0.52 -5.48
CA VAL A 65 -9.22 0.70 -4.08
C VAL A 65 -8.10 1.34 -3.27
N VAL A 66 -6.88 0.81 -3.37
CA VAL A 66 -5.71 1.37 -2.68
C VAL A 66 -5.43 2.81 -3.14
N ALA A 67 -5.64 3.13 -4.43
CA ALA A 67 -5.49 4.49 -4.94
C ALA A 67 -6.51 5.47 -4.33
N ALA A 68 -7.76 5.06 -4.16
CA ALA A 68 -8.80 5.88 -3.52
C ALA A 68 -8.50 6.14 -2.04
N GLU A 69 -8.09 5.11 -1.29
CA GLU A 69 -7.67 5.25 0.11
C GLU A 69 -6.45 6.18 0.22
N PHE A 70 -5.45 5.97 -0.65
CA PHE A 70 -4.24 6.79 -0.65
C PHE A 70 -4.52 8.25 -0.99
N ALA A 71 -5.46 8.55 -1.88
CA ALA A 71 -5.87 9.92 -2.19
C ALA A 71 -6.44 10.63 -0.94
N THR A 72 -7.27 9.92 -0.16
CA THR A 72 -7.82 10.42 1.10
C THR A 72 -6.72 10.67 2.13
N ILE A 73 -5.80 9.71 2.31
CA ILE A 73 -4.67 9.84 3.22
C ILE A 73 -3.74 10.98 2.79
N ALA A 74 -3.43 11.11 1.50
CA ALA A 74 -2.60 12.19 0.99
C ALA A 74 -3.23 13.56 1.25
N ALA A 75 -4.54 13.72 1.05
CA ALA A 75 -5.25 14.94 1.40
C ALA A 75 -5.20 15.25 2.90
N ALA A 76 -5.33 14.23 3.76
CA ALA A 76 -5.21 14.40 5.21
C ALA A 76 -3.81 14.82 5.67
N ASN A 77 -2.77 14.53 4.87
CA ASN A 77 -1.37 14.86 5.15
C ASN A 77 -0.86 16.11 4.40
N ASP A 78 -1.77 16.91 3.82
CA ASP A 78 -1.42 18.04 2.93
C ASP A 78 -0.38 17.64 1.86
N TYR A 79 -0.52 16.43 1.32
CA TYR A 79 0.36 15.84 0.32
C TYR A 79 1.85 15.83 0.72
N TRP A 80 2.15 15.86 2.02
CA TRP A 80 3.52 15.93 2.54
C TRP A 80 4.31 17.14 1.99
N ARG A 81 3.62 18.23 1.64
CA ARG A 81 4.28 19.46 1.17
C ARG A 81 5.13 20.03 2.32
N GLY A 82 6.43 20.17 2.07
CA GLY A 82 7.38 20.68 3.07
C GLY A 82 8.22 19.60 3.77
N SER A 83 7.88 18.32 3.66
CA SER A 83 8.77 17.21 4.02
C SER A 83 9.53 16.73 2.78
N ALA A 84 10.32 17.63 2.19
CA ALA A 84 11.28 17.23 1.17
C ALA A 84 12.27 16.22 1.79
N PRO A 85 12.54 15.07 1.15
CA PRO A 85 13.63 14.23 1.60
C PRO A 85 14.92 15.03 1.40
N LEU A 86 15.73 15.16 2.44
CA LEU A 86 17.13 15.53 2.28
C LEU A 86 17.69 14.60 1.20
N ALA A 87 18.15 15.18 0.10
CA ALA A 87 18.58 14.47 -1.09
C ALA A 87 19.45 13.28 -0.67
N VAL A 88 18.99 12.06 -0.94
CA VAL A 88 19.88 10.90 -0.93
C VAL A 88 20.82 11.15 -2.10
N GLU A 89 22.04 11.56 -1.76
CA GLU A 89 23.16 11.65 -2.67
C GLU A 89 23.40 10.25 -3.24
N VAL A 90 22.78 9.98 -4.40
CA VAL A 90 23.09 8.77 -5.17
C VAL A 90 24.48 9.00 -5.73
N ALA A 91 25.49 8.54 -4.98
CA ALA A 91 26.85 8.42 -5.45
C ALA A 91 26.84 7.57 -6.72
N HIS A 92 26.83 8.23 -7.88
CA HIS A 92 27.27 7.62 -9.12
C HIS A 92 28.76 7.37 -8.94
N GLY A 93 29.12 6.13 -8.57
CA GLY A 93 30.48 5.65 -8.69
C GLY A 93 31.01 5.91 -10.10
N PRO A 94 32.30 6.20 -10.27
CA PRO A 94 32.86 6.59 -11.56
C PRO A 94 32.56 5.50 -12.58
N ALA A 95 32.00 5.92 -13.73
CA ALA A 95 31.77 5.05 -14.87
C ALA A 95 33.12 4.42 -15.30
N ASP A 96 33.17 3.09 -15.31
CA ASP A 96 34.30 2.33 -15.84
C ASP A 96 34.48 2.70 -17.33
N PRO A 97 35.61 3.31 -17.72
CA PRO A 97 35.97 3.39 -19.13
C PRO A 97 36.58 2.04 -19.49
N ILE A 98 36.24 1.51 -20.66
CA ILE A 98 36.79 0.30 -21.30
C ILE A 98 35.88 -0.93 -21.17
N SER A 99 35.03 -1.10 -22.17
CA SER A 99 35.15 -2.28 -23.05
C SER A 99 34.46 -2.02 -24.39
N ARG A 100 35.17 -1.29 -25.27
CA ARG A 100 35.11 -1.55 -26.71
C ARG A 100 36.38 -2.32 -27.05
N GLY A 101 36.20 -3.55 -27.50
CA GLY A 101 37.22 -4.47 -28.01
C GLY A 101 36.50 -5.63 -28.63
#